data_AF-A0A1Y2ACR4-F1
#
_entry.id   AF-A0A1Y2ACR4-F1
#
_cell.length_a   1.000
_cell.length_b   1.000
_cell.length_c   1.000
_cell.angle_alpha   90.00
_cell.angle_beta   90.00
_cell.angle_gamma   90.00
#
_symmetry.space_group_name_H-M   'P 1'
#
loop_
_entity.id
_entity.type
_entity.pdbx_description
1 polymer ?
#
loop_
_entity_poly.entity_id
_entity_poly.type
_entity_poly.pdbx_seq_one_letter_code
_entity_poly.pdbx_strand_id
1 'polypeptide(L)'
;MEASEPSKSQSKPSSTEPPSKRALQLRDAQRAHRERKAQHLKDLEAQVQQMAVQTKQIDQLKEKVKALEFELNLVKASVSACPSCSQVAITLPLPLPPLTEVQVPTPPFNQQELFDTLDDILGTPSNQSTLTATPTQQLQPQPPTAPFPIVGDLLDFPMEDLDTFLNGIVPRMLTSEELYGPFEVDTARLLIQTIPSLKNCADANRLFDLLVEHSRTTDLAKTKTILLGIIRAVTGVLKQVTEEDRGAWFELVSVTQERNLHHFRYITQFWGTALPPVAPFEINPMTPAHQLILMYKPLFLRIPSLAAVPHEVDEFLFAWARALEHQESQSFFRVNVCVSKMVLLCSVKDRAAFFSLFVEMRGENGREVDALLRKLEAASLE
;
A
#
# COMPACT_ATOMS: atom_id res chain seq x y z
N MET A 1 -78.44 -21.58 44.04
CA MET A 1 -77.30 -20.64 43.90
C MET A 1 -76.21 -21.37 43.14
N GLU A 2 -75.38 -20.65 42.38
CA GLU A 2 -74.18 -21.09 41.63
C GLU A 2 -74.32 -22.29 40.63
N ALA A 3 -73.82 -22.31 39.39
CA ALA A 3 -72.89 -21.51 38.57
C ALA A 3 -71.40 -21.91 38.57
N SER A 4 -70.98 -22.65 37.53
CA SER A 4 -69.62 -22.70 36.93
C SER A 4 -69.68 -23.61 35.67
N GLU A 5 -69.90 -23.08 34.47
CA GLU A 5 -68.89 -22.69 33.47
C GLU A 5 -67.97 -23.83 32.94
N PRO A 6 -67.94 -24.09 31.61
CA PRO A 6 -67.01 -25.03 30.97
C PRO A 6 -65.66 -24.37 30.60
N SER A 7 -64.59 -25.17 30.55
CA SER A 7 -63.25 -24.68 30.21
C SER A 7 -63.13 -24.21 28.75
N LYS A 8 -62.78 -22.94 28.57
CA LYS A 8 -62.49 -22.34 27.25
C LYS A 8 -61.03 -22.60 26.85
N SER A 9 -60.82 -22.92 25.58
CA SER A 9 -59.49 -23.04 24.98
C SER A 9 -58.75 -21.70 24.94
N GLN A 10 -57.44 -21.73 25.17
CA GLN A 10 -56.61 -20.52 25.10
C GLN A 10 -56.44 -20.08 23.64
N SER A 11 -56.86 -18.84 23.34
CA SER A 11 -56.62 -18.20 22.04
C SER A 11 -55.21 -17.61 21.96
N LYS A 12 -54.56 -17.78 20.81
CA LYS A 12 -53.29 -17.08 20.51
C LYS A 12 -53.58 -15.59 20.28
N PRO A 13 -52.75 -14.65 20.79
CA PRO A 13 -52.93 -13.22 20.53
C PRO A 13 -52.67 -12.91 19.05
N SER A 14 -53.63 -12.23 18.41
CA SER A 14 -53.58 -11.88 16.99
C SER A 14 -52.74 -10.62 16.74
N SER A 15 -51.45 -10.81 16.39
CA SER A 15 -50.63 -9.71 15.90
C SER A 15 -50.99 -9.37 14.44
N THR A 16 -51.94 -8.46 14.27
CA THR A 16 -52.36 -7.92 12.98
C THR A 16 -52.30 -6.40 12.97
N GLU A 17 -51.09 -5.84 12.90
CA GLU A 17 -50.95 -4.45 12.44
C GLU A 17 -51.50 -4.33 11.00
N PRO A 18 -52.22 -3.25 10.66
CA PRO A 18 -52.78 -3.09 9.31
C PRO A 18 -51.66 -2.92 8.28
N PRO A 19 -51.75 -3.56 7.09
CA PRO A 19 -50.66 -3.59 6.11
C PRO A 19 -50.26 -2.20 5.58
N SER A 20 -51.14 -1.20 5.69
CA SER A 20 -50.86 0.20 5.34
C SER A 20 -49.72 0.82 6.18
N LYS A 21 -49.63 0.52 7.48
CA LYS A 21 -48.53 1.03 8.33
C LYS A 21 -47.18 0.48 7.91
N ARG A 22 -47.10 -0.84 7.68
CA ARG A 22 -45.86 -1.52 7.26
C ARG A 22 -45.41 -1.05 5.87
N ALA A 23 -46.35 -0.80 4.96
CA ALA A 23 -46.06 -0.21 3.65
C ALA A 23 -45.51 1.22 3.74
N LEU A 24 -46.05 2.04 4.65
CA LEU A 24 -45.56 3.40 4.90
C LEU A 24 -44.14 3.38 5.49
N GLN A 25 -43.92 2.61 6.56
CA GLN A 25 -42.59 2.41 7.16
C GLN A 25 -41.54 1.94 6.15
N LEU A 26 -41.89 1.00 5.26
CA LEU A 26 -40.99 0.52 4.22
C LEU A 26 -40.65 1.62 3.19
N ARG A 27 -41.63 2.45 2.81
CA ARG A 27 -41.44 3.57 1.89
C ARG A 27 -40.53 4.65 2.49
N ASP A 28 -40.69 4.96 3.77
CA ASP A 28 -39.90 5.99 4.45
C ASP A 28 -38.49 5.49 4.78
N ALA A 29 -38.32 4.20 5.16
CA ALA A 29 -37.02 3.56 5.25
C ALA A 29 -36.27 3.54 3.90
N GLN A 30 -36.97 3.28 2.79
CA GLN A 30 -36.40 3.39 1.44
C GLN A 30 -36.01 4.83 1.09
N ARG A 31 -36.78 5.84 1.51
CA ARG A 31 -36.41 7.26 1.34
C ARG A 31 -35.12 7.57 2.10
N ALA A 32 -35.10 7.31 3.41
CA ALA A 32 -33.94 7.57 4.28
C ALA A 32 -32.68 6.77 3.89
N HIS A 33 -32.82 5.65 3.17
CA HIS A 33 -31.68 4.92 2.59
C HIS A 33 -31.19 5.56 1.28
N ARG A 34 -32.09 6.01 0.39
CA ARG A 34 -31.71 6.77 -0.83
C ARG A 34 -31.05 8.10 -0.49
N GLU A 35 -31.58 8.79 0.52
CA GLU A 35 -31.11 10.08 1.02
C GLU A 35 -29.69 9.96 1.62
N ARG A 36 -29.45 8.97 2.49
CA ARG A 36 -28.09 8.66 2.98
C ARG A 36 -27.11 8.28 1.86
N LYS A 37 -27.55 7.57 0.82
CA LYS A 37 -26.70 7.28 -0.34
C LYS A 37 -26.39 8.52 -1.19
N ALA A 38 -27.36 9.42 -1.37
CA ALA A 38 -27.15 10.67 -2.08
C ALA A 38 -26.18 11.61 -1.33
N GLN A 39 -26.31 11.68 0.00
CA GLN A 39 -25.39 12.44 0.85
C GLN A 39 -23.97 11.84 0.80
N HIS A 40 -23.81 10.54 1.00
CA HIS A 40 -22.48 9.89 0.92
C HIS A 40 -21.81 10.07 -0.46
N LEU A 41 -22.56 10.03 -1.56
CA LEU A 41 -22.00 10.35 -2.90
C LEU A 41 -21.52 11.80 -2.99
N LYS A 42 -22.30 12.76 -2.49
CA LYS A 42 -21.93 14.18 -2.43
C LYS A 42 -20.69 14.42 -1.55
N ASP A 43 -20.57 13.70 -0.43
CA ASP A 43 -19.43 13.79 0.48
C ASP A 43 -18.15 13.21 -0.17
N LEU A 44 -18.27 12.10 -0.90
CA LEU A 44 -17.18 11.55 -1.72
C LEU A 44 -16.78 12.50 -2.86
N GLU A 45 -17.73 13.13 -3.55
CA GLU A 45 -17.46 14.13 -4.58
C GLU A 45 -16.72 15.35 -4.01
N ALA A 46 -17.10 15.81 -2.81
CA ALA A 46 -16.41 16.88 -2.10
C ALA A 46 -14.98 16.48 -1.68
N GLN A 47 -14.79 15.26 -1.16
CA GLN A 47 -13.49 14.73 -0.77
C GLN A 47 -12.55 14.57 -1.98
N VAL A 48 -13.07 14.11 -3.13
CA VAL A 48 -12.30 14.05 -4.39
C VAL A 48 -11.89 15.45 -4.87
N GLN A 49 -12.76 16.45 -4.77
CA GLN A 49 -12.41 17.85 -5.07
C GLN A 49 -11.32 18.38 -4.12
N GLN A 50 -11.40 18.06 -2.83
CA GLN A 50 -10.39 18.45 -1.84
C GLN A 50 -9.02 17.80 -2.12
N MET A 51 -8.98 16.50 -2.44
CA MET A 51 -7.76 15.80 -2.83
C MET A 51 -7.16 16.36 -4.12
N ALA A 52 -7.98 16.77 -5.10
CA ALA A 52 -7.51 17.41 -6.33
C ALA A 52 -6.84 18.77 -6.06
N VAL A 53 -7.40 19.57 -5.13
CA VAL A 53 -6.80 20.85 -4.68
C VAL A 53 -5.47 20.60 -3.96
N GLN A 54 -5.41 19.62 -3.05
CA GLN A 54 -4.17 19.23 -2.37
C GLN A 54 -3.10 18.74 -3.33
N THR A 55 -3.46 17.94 -4.33
CA THR A 55 -2.54 17.47 -5.39
C THR A 55 -1.94 18.64 -6.15
N LYS A 56 -2.76 19.63 -6.53
CA LYS A 56 -2.30 20.85 -7.19
C LYS A 56 -1.34 21.68 -6.33
N GLN A 57 -1.56 21.74 -5.01
CA GLN A 57 -0.63 22.40 -4.08
C GLN A 57 0.70 21.63 -3.95
N ILE A 58 0.64 20.30 -3.90
CA ILE A 58 1.83 19.42 -3.87
C ILE A 58 2.67 19.62 -5.14
N ASP A 59 2.06 19.72 -6.32
CA ASP A 59 2.79 19.92 -7.57
C ASP A 59 3.41 21.32 -7.66
N GLN A 60 2.72 22.37 -7.21
CA GLN A 60 3.29 23.72 -7.06
C GLN A 60 4.47 23.76 -6.08
N LEU A 61 4.46 22.93 -5.03
CA LEU A 61 5.58 22.78 -4.10
C LEU A 61 6.76 22.04 -4.76
N LYS A 62 6.52 20.97 -5.54
CA LYS A 62 7.56 20.28 -6.32
C LYS A 62 8.23 21.20 -7.34
N GLU A 63 7.48 22.07 -8.01
CA GLU A 63 8.04 23.07 -8.93
C GLU A 63 8.95 24.07 -8.21
N LYS A 64 8.53 24.58 -7.04
CA LYS A 64 9.36 25.47 -6.21
C LYS A 64 10.62 24.78 -5.69
N VAL A 65 10.53 23.53 -5.26
CA VAL A 65 11.69 22.74 -4.82
C VAL A 65 12.69 22.59 -5.98
N LYS A 66 12.24 22.18 -7.17
CA LYS A 66 13.11 22.07 -8.35
C LYS A 66 13.78 23.39 -8.75
N ALA A 67 13.07 24.53 -8.63
CA ALA A 67 13.63 25.85 -8.90
C ALA A 67 14.74 26.20 -7.90
N LEU A 68 14.48 26.00 -6.59
CA LEU A 68 15.47 26.25 -5.54
C LEU A 68 16.67 25.29 -5.63
N GLU A 69 16.46 24.02 -5.97
CA GLU A 69 17.53 23.05 -6.23
C GLU A 69 18.41 23.47 -7.42
N PHE A 70 17.81 24.01 -8.48
CA PHE A 70 18.54 24.55 -9.63
C PHE A 70 19.37 25.80 -9.26
N GLU A 71 18.78 26.77 -8.55
CA GLU A 71 19.48 27.96 -8.05
C GLU A 71 20.64 27.59 -7.11
N LEU A 72 20.40 26.67 -6.16
CA LEU A 72 21.40 26.22 -5.18
C LEU A 72 22.55 25.49 -5.89
N ASN A 73 22.27 24.68 -6.92
CA ASN A 73 23.31 24.07 -7.75
C ASN A 73 24.07 25.10 -8.60
N LEU A 74 23.42 26.14 -9.12
CA LEU A 74 24.07 27.22 -9.85
C LEU A 74 25.01 28.05 -8.94
N VAL A 75 24.60 28.32 -7.70
CA VAL A 75 25.44 28.99 -6.68
C VAL A 75 26.61 28.10 -6.24
N LYS A 76 26.39 26.79 -6.03
CA LYS A 76 27.49 25.84 -5.78
C LYS A 76 28.49 25.79 -6.94
N ALA A 77 27.99 25.79 -8.18
CA ALA A 77 28.83 25.78 -9.38
C ALA A 77 29.66 27.06 -9.49
N SER A 78 29.08 28.24 -9.26
CA SER A 78 29.82 29.51 -9.35
C SER A 78 30.85 29.70 -8.22
N VAL A 79 30.57 29.22 -7.01
CA VAL A 79 31.55 29.16 -5.91
C VAL A 79 32.69 28.19 -6.23
N SER A 80 32.38 27.01 -6.79
CA SER A 80 33.39 26.00 -7.18
C SER A 80 34.25 26.44 -8.36
N ALA A 81 33.68 27.21 -9.31
CA ALA A 81 34.35 27.64 -10.53
C ALA A 81 35.31 28.84 -10.37
N CYS A 82 35.48 29.41 -9.17
CA CYS A 82 36.31 30.60 -8.96
C CYS A 82 37.39 30.43 -7.86
N PRO A 83 38.51 29.75 -8.13
CA PRO A 83 39.58 29.53 -7.15
C PRO A 83 40.18 30.83 -6.57
N SER A 84 40.19 31.92 -7.35
CA SER A 84 40.74 33.22 -6.98
C SER A 84 39.83 34.06 -6.07
N CYS A 85 38.55 33.72 -5.90
CA CYS A 85 37.65 34.39 -4.96
C CYS A 85 37.81 33.92 -3.49
N SER A 86 38.83 33.11 -3.20
CA SER A 86 39.18 32.64 -1.85
C SER A 86 39.57 33.74 -0.86
N GLN A 87 39.62 35.02 -1.28
CA GLN A 87 39.90 36.18 -0.42
C GLN A 87 38.97 37.39 -0.68
N VAL A 88 37.65 37.16 -0.73
CA VAL A 88 36.69 38.22 -0.33
C VAL A 88 36.03 37.80 0.97
N ALA A 89 36.69 38.12 2.09
CA ALA A 89 36.09 38.01 3.40
C ALA A 89 34.95 39.04 3.51
N ILE A 90 33.70 38.57 3.63
CA ILE A 90 32.58 39.42 4.01
C ILE A 90 32.78 39.79 5.49
N THR A 91 33.30 40.99 5.73
CA THR A 91 33.58 41.55 7.05
C THR A 91 32.28 41.92 7.78
N LEU A 92 31.64 40.93 8.40
CA LEU A 92 30.63 41.17 9.42
C LEU A 92 31.28 41.80 10.66
N PRO A 93 30.82 42.97 11.14
CA PRO A 93 31.49 43.68 12.22
C PRO A 93 31.07 43.22 13.63
N LEU A 94 32.03 42.60 14.32
CA LEU A 94 32.13 42.57 15.80
C LEU A 94 31.05 41.76 16.56
N PRO A 95 31.14 41.59 17.91
CA PRO A 95 31.11 40.24 18.48
C PRO A 95 29.78 39.87 19.14
N LEU A 96 29.45 38.58 19.08
CA LEU A 96 28.41 37.99 19.91
C LEU A 96 28.90 37.81 21.35
N PRO A 97 28.08 38.15 22.38
CA PRO A 97 28.37 37.80 23.77
C PRO A 97 28.24 36.29 24.01
N PRO A 98 28.72 35.75 25.15
CA PRO A 98 28.49 34.36 25.51
C PRO A 98 26.99 34.04 25.58
N LEU A 99 26.62 32.85 25.10
CA LEU A 99 25.26 32.35 25.17
C LEU A 99 24.89 31.99 26.61
N THR A 100 24.27 32.93 27.32
CA THR A 100 23.36 32.59 28.42
C THR A 100 22.19 31.79 27.85
N GLU A 101 21.70 30.78 28.57
CA GLU A 101 20.51 30.02 28.15
C GLU A 101 19.27 30.92 28.12
N VAL A 102 18.91 31.41 26.92
CA VAL A 102 17.59 32.01 26.68
C VAL A 102 16.64 30.87 26.37
N GLN A 103 15.92 30.41 27.40
CA GLN A 103 14.73 29.60 27.22
C GLN A 103 13.73 30.38 26.36
N VAL A 104 13.59 30.00 25.09
CA VAL A 104 12.43 30.42 24.29
C VAL A 104 11.23 29.68 24.87
N PRO A 105 10.20 30.38 25.38
CA PRO A 105 9.02 29.70 25.91
C PRO A 105 8.35 28.93 24.77
N THR A 106 8.18 27.63 24.95
CA THR A 106 7.15 26.91 24.20
C THR A 106 5.81 27.59 24.50
N PRO A 107 5.01 27.97 23.49
CA PRO A 107 3.62 28.27 23.76
C PRO A 107 3.00 27.00 24.37
N PRO A 108 2.20 27.11 25.45
CA PRO A 108 1.53 25.94 25.99
C PRO A 108 0.67 25.33 24.90
N PHE A 109 0.88 24.04 24.60
CA PHE A 109 0.01 23.30 23.69
C PHE A 109 -1.34 23.12 24.38
N ASN A 110 -2.22 24.10 24.17
CA ASN A 110 -3.48 24.19 24.90
C ASN A 110 -4.43 23.11 24.40
N GLN A 111 -4.57 22.01 25.16
CA GLN A 111 -5.48 20.90 24.89
C GLN A 111 -6.97 21.29 25.11
N GLN A 112 -7.34 22.51 24.76
CA GLN A 112 -8.70 23.05 24.82
C GLN A 112 -9.24 23.25 23.39
N GLU A 113 -8.51 23.94 22.51
CA GLU A 113 -8.96 24.22 21.12
C GLU A 113 -9.11 22.95 20.27
N LEU A 114 -8.39 21.87 20.62
CA LEU A 114 -8.51 20.55 19.98
C LEU A 114 -9.74 19.75 20.46
N PHE A 115 -10.37 20.17 21.56
CA PHE A 115 -11.66 19.65 22.03
C PHE A 115 -12.83 20.52 21.57
N ASP A 116 -12.65 21.85 21.53
CA ASP A 116 -13.63 22.77 20.92
C ASP A 116 -13.89 22.44 19.43
N THR A 117 -12.91 21.85 18.73
CA THR A 117 -13.04 21.34 17.36
C THR A 117 -13.55 19.89 17.25
N LEU A 118 -13.78 19.20 18.37
CA LEU A 118 -14.41 17.88 18.42
C LEU A 118 -15.87 17.92 18.87
N ASP A 119 -16.26 18.85 19.76
CA ASP A 119 -17.67 19.02 20.15
C ASP A 119 -18.55 19.52 18.98
N ASP A 120 -18.01 20.33 18.06
CA ASP A 120 -18.71 20.75 16.83
C ASP A 120 -18.94 19.58 15.84
N ILE A 121 -18.25 18.44 16.02
CA ILE A 121 -18.37 17.23 15.19
C ILE A 121 -19.42 16.25 15.74
N LEU A 122 -19.78 16.33 17.04
CA LEU A 122 -20.77 15.45 17.69
C LEU A 122 -22.03 16.19 18.20
N GLY A 123 -22.23 17.44 17.77
CA GLY A 123 -23.40 18.26 18.08
C GLY A 123 -24.74 17.66 17.62
N THR A 124 -25.38 16.86 18.47
CA THR A 124 -26.81 16.53 18.31
C THR A 124 -27.68 17.76 18.66
N PRO A 125 -28.74 18.06 17.90
CA PRO A 125 -29.42 19.36 17.98
C PRO A 125 -30.30 19.49 19.23
N SER A 126 -29.82 20.25 20.22
CA SER A 126 -30.55 20.55 21.45
C SER A 126 -31.32 21.87 21.35
N ASN A 127 -32.56 21.81 20.84
CA ASN A 127 -33.48 22.95 20.87
C ASN A 127 -34.08 23.13 22.28
N GLN A 128 -33.90 24.31 22.89
CA GLN A 128 -34.68 24.71 24.08
C GLN A 128 -35.45 26.01 23.85
N SER A 129 -36.78 25.92 23.88
CA SER A 129 -37.69 26.88 24.53
C SER A 129 -39.11 26.30 24.58
N THR A 130 -39.56 25.96 25.81
CA THR A 130 -40.86 26.30 26.43
C THR A 130 -42.15 26.40 25.57
N LEU A 131 -43.35 25.94 25.99
CA LEU A 131 -43.89 25.61 27.32
C LEU A 131 -45.21 24.77 27.22
N THR A 132 -45.67 24.17 28.34
CA THR A 132 -47.03 23.58 28.61
C THR A 132 -47.50 22.36 27.77
N ALA A 133 -48.21 21.35 28.30
CA ALA A 133 -48.55 20.98 29.69
C ALA A 133 -48.90 19.45 29.83
N THR A 134 -48.80 18.91 31.04
CA THR A 134 -49.19 17.54 31.51
C THR A 134 -50.67 17.48 31.98
N PRO A 135 -51.29 16.35 32.42
CA PRO A 135 -50.75 15.03 32.89
C PRO A 135 -51.46 13.79 32.24
N THR A 136 -51.42 12.51 32.68
CA THR A 136 -51.02 11.83 33.95
C THR A 136 -50.77 10.31 33.74
N GLN A 137 -49.88 9.68 34.53
CA GLN A 137 -49.90 8.24 35.00
C GLN A 137 -49.87 7.07 33.96
N GLN A 138 -49.30 5.87 34.18
CA GLN A 138 -48.27 5.26 35.09
C GLN A 138 -47.96 3.81 34.55
N LEU A 139 -47.33 2.76 35.15
CA LEU A 139 -46.79 2.39 36.48
C LEU A 139 -45.81 1.16 36.35
N GLN A 140 -44.61 1.19 36.96
CA GLN A 140 -43.86 0.02 37.54
C GLN A 140 -43.36 -1.18 36.62
N PRO A 141 -42.55 -2.18 37.09
CA PRO A 141 -41.11 -2.01 37.42
C PRO A 141 -40.15 -3.23 37.13
N GLN A 142 -38.82 -3.01 37.00
CA GLN A 142 -37.80 -4.00 37.42
C GLN A 142 -36.36 -3.42 37.58
N PRO A 143 -35.53 -3.90 38.53
CA PRO A 143 -34.11 -3.54 38.71
C PRO A 143 -33.15 -4.75 38.52
N PRO A 144 -31.81 -4.62 38.69
CA PRO A 144 -31.00 -3.41 38.86
C PRO A 144 -29.97 -3.17 37.73
N THR A 145 -29.55 -1.92 37.56
CA THR A 145 -28.47 -1.53 36.63
C THR A 145 -27.10 -1.66 37.30
N ALA A 146 -26.10 -2.16 36.58
CA ALA A 146 -24.70 -1.98 36.99
C ALA A 146 -24.27 -0.51 36.79
N PRO A 147 -23.48 0.09 37.71
CA PRO A 147 -23.01 1.45 37.54
C PRO A 147 -21.89 1.52 36.50
N PHE A 148 -22.05 2.36 35.48
CA PHE A 148 -20.91 2.87 34.71
C PHE A 148 -20.14 3.83 35.61
N PRO A 149 -18.80 3.70 35.76
CA PRO A 149 -18.01 4.68 36.47
C PRO A 149 -18.03 6.01 35.70
N ILE A 150 -18.30 7.10 36.41
CA ILE A 150 -18.15 8.47 35.91
C ILE A 150 -16.65 8.76 35.76
N VAL A 151 -16.27 9.53 34.75
CA VAL A 151 -14.86 9.94 34.49
C VAL A 151 -14.26 10.54 35.77
N GLY A 152 -13.27 9.85 36.32
CA GLY A 152 -12.80 10.11 37.69
C GLY A 152 -11.43 9.57 38.07
N ASP A 153 -10.69 8.95 37.14
CA ASP A 153 -9.24 8.79 37.16
C ASP A 153 -8.76 8.34 35.76
N LEU A 154 -7.73 8.99 35.21
CA LEU A 154 -7.23 8.74 33.83
C LEU A 154 -5.76 8.27 33.82
N LEU A 155 -5.26 7.76 34.95
CA LEU A 155 -3.84 7.42 35.14
C LEU A 155 -3.58 6.02 35.73
N ASP A 156 -4.58 5.12 35.75
CA ASP A 156 -4.40 3.71 36.07
C ASP A 156 -4.89 2.83 34.89
N PHE A 157 -4.04 2.71 33.86
CA PHE A 157 -4.25 1.77 32.75
C PHE A 157 -3.45 0.48 33.03
N PRO A 158 -4.10 -0.70 33.14
CA PRO A 158 -3.38 -1.96 33.15
C PRO A 158 -2.67 -2.15 31.79
N MET A 159 -1.41 -2.58 31.82
CA MET A 159 -0.53 -2.56 30.64
C MET A 159 -1.01 -3.47 29.50
N GLU A 160 -1.86 -4.46 29.79
CA GLU A 160 -2.46 -5.37 28.80
C GLU A 160 -3.54 -4.70 27.92
N ASP A 161 -4.24 -3.69 28.44
CA ASP A 161 -5.21 -2.91 27.65
C ASP A 161 -4.52 -1.90 26.70
N LEU A 162 -3.30 -1.46 27.03
CA LEU A 162 -2.53 -0.54 26.20
C LEU A 162 -2.19 -1.16 24.85
N ASP A 163 -1.78 -2.43 24.80
CA ASP A 163 -1.54 -3.14 23.54
C ASP A 163 -2.83 -3.31 22.73
N THR A 164 -3.96 -3.55 23.38
CA THR A 164 -5.28 -3.66 22.71
C THR A 164 -5.70 -2.31 22.10
N PHE A 165 -5.51 -1.22 22.84
CA PHE A 165 -5.76 0.16 22.39
C PHE A 165 -4.83 0.57 21.25
N LEU A 166 -3.53 0.28 21.35
CA LEU A 166 -2.54 0.56 20.31
C LEU A 166 -2.82 -0.24 19.02
N ASN A 167 -3.20 -1.52 19.12
CA ASN A 167 -3.63 -2.31 17.96
C ASN A 167 -4.95 -1.81 17.33
N GLY A 168 -5.76 -1.05 18.06
CA GLY A 168 -6.95 -0.38 17.54
C GLY A 168 -6.68 0.99 16.88
N ILE A 169 -5.55 1.64 17.18
CA ILE A 169 -5.23 3.02 16.76
C ILE A 169 -4.08 3.09 15.76
N VAL A 170 -3.09 2.20 15.85
CA VAL A 170 -2.08 2.02 14.81
C VAL A 170 -2.77 1.44 13.57
N PRO A 171 -2.73 2.10 12.40
CA PRO A 171 -3.35 1.57 11.20
C PRO A 171 -2.66 0.26 10.78
N ARG A 172 -3.28 -0.89 11.08
CA ARG A 172 -2.75 -2.19 10.64
C ARG A 172 -2.61 -2.16 9.12
N MET A 173 -1.46 -2.56 8.60
CA MET A 173 -1.26 -2.59 7.15
C MET A 173 -2.18 -3.66 6.56
N LEU A 174 -3.19 -3.21 5.79
CA LEU A 174 -4.14 -4.09 5.12
C LEU A 174 -3.44 -4.87 4.01
N THR A 175 -3.75 -6.15 3.90
CA THR A 175 -3.27 -6.99 2.80
C THR A 175 -3.83 -6.50 1.45
N SER A 176 -3.16 -6.83 0.35
CA SER A 176 -3.70 -6.50 -0.98
C SER A 176 -5.03 -7.19 -1.27
N GLU A 177 -5.29 -8.35 -0.64
CA GLU A 177 -6.56 -9.07 -0.76
C GLU A 177 -7.71 -8.38 -0.02
N GLU A 178 -7.45 -7.77 1.14
CA GLU A 178 -8.42 -6.91 1.84
C GLU A 178 -8.72 -5.60 1.09
N LEU A 179 -7.76 -5.10 0.28
CA LEU A 179 -7.89 -3.86 -0.47
C LEU A 179 -8.56 -4.02 -1.85
N TYR A 180 -8.34 -5.15 -2.54
CA TYR A 180 -8.73 -5.32 -3.95
C TYR A 180 -9.54 -6.59 -4.23
N GLY A 181 -9.73 -7.48 -3.25
CA GLY A 181 -10.39 -8.78 -3.43
C GLY A 181 -9.40 -9.93 -3.69
N PRO A 182 -9.88 -11.15 -3.96
CA PRO A 182 -9.03 -12.32 -4.13
C PRO A 182 -8.18 -12.23 -5.40
N PHE A 183 -6.90 -12.59 -5.30
CA PHE A 183 -6.00 -12.64 -6.45
C PHE A 183 -6.46 -13.72 -7.46
N GLU A 184 -6.73 -13.31 -8.69
CA GLU A 184 -7.29 -14.17 -9.73
C GLU A 184 -6.22 -15.06 -10.38
N VAL A 185 -6.22 -16.36 -10.07
CA VAL A 185 -5.32 -17.37 -10.67
C VAL A 185 -6.02 -18.40 -11.56
N ASP A 186 -7.32 -18.60 -11.44
CA ASP A 186 -8.00 -19.77 -12.04
C ASP A 186 -7.94 -19.77 -13.57
N THR A 187 -8.15 -18.62 -14.22
CA THR A 187 -7.97 -18.47 -15.67
C THR A 187 -6.53 -18.77 -16.09
N ALA A 188 -5.54 -18.38 -15.28
CA ALA A 188 -4.13 -18.63 -15.58
C ALA A 188 -3.76 -20.12 -15.42
N ARG A 189 -4.31 -20.79 -14.40
CA ARG A 189 -4.17 -22.25 -14.20
C ARG A 189 -4.81 -23.06 -15.32
N LEU A 190 -5.91 -22.59 -15.90
CA LEU A 190 -6.55 -23.23 -17.06
C LEU A 190 -5.72 -23.01 -18.33
N LEU A 191 -5.32 -21.76 -18.61
CA LEU A 191 -4.54 -21.42 -19.80
C LEU A 191 -3.16 -22.10 -19.83
N ILE A 192 -2.49 -22.29 -18.69
CA ILE A 192 -1.18 -22.96 -18.72
C ILE A 192 -1.26 -24.43 -19.17
N GLN A 193 -2.41 -25.09 -18.99
CA GLN A 193 -2.60 -26.47 -19.48
C GLN A 193 -2.74 -26.56 -21.01
N THR A 194 -2.89 -25.42 -21.70
CA THR A 194 -2.86 -25.36 -23.18
C THR A 194 -1.46 -25.14 -23.74
N ILE A 195 -0.45 -24.90 -22.89
CA ILE A 195 0.96 -24.80 -23.28
C ILE A 195 1.59 -26.21 -23.18
N PRO A 196 1.97 -26.86 -24.30
CA PRO A 196 2.40 -28.26 -24.31
C PRO A 196 3.50 -28.63 -23.30
N SER A 197 4.57 -27.84 -23.22
CA SER A 197 5.71 -28.08 -22.32
C SER A 197 5.45 -27.77 -20.85
N LEU A 198 4.41 -27.00 -20.53
CA LEU A 198 4.06 -26.60 -19.16
C LEU A 198 2.81 -27.32 -18.61
N LYS A 199 2.26 -28.26 -19.37
CA LYS A 199 1.14 -29.09 -18.93
C LYS A 199 1.52 -29.90 -17.68
N ASN A 200 0.69 -29.81 -16.64
CA ASN A 200 0.95 -30.35 -15.29
C ASN A 200 2.24 -29.83 -14.61
N CYS A 201 2.84 -28.72 -15.05
CA CYS A 201 4.04 -28.16 -14.42
C CYS A 201 3.79 -27.85 -12.93
N ALA A 202 4.57 -28.49 -12.04
CA ALA A 202 4.44 -28.34 -10.60
C ALA A 202 4.89 -26.94 -10.14
N ASP A 203 6.00 -26.44 -10.68
CA ASP A 203 6.52 -25.10 -10.37
C ASP A 203 5.53 -23.99 -10.76
N ALA A 204 4.83 -24.13 -11.88
CA ALA A 204 3.82 -23.15 -12.28
C ALA A 204 2.61 -23.13 -11.34
N ASN A 205 2.14 -24.31 -10.89
CA ASN A 205 1.10 -24.36 -9.88
C ASN A 205 1.57 -23.72 -8.56
N ARG A 206 2.81 -24.01 -8.14
CA ARG A 206 3.41 -23.42 -6.94
C ARG A 206 3.58 -21.90 -7.05
N LEU A 207 3.90 -21.38 -8.24
CA LEU A 207 3.95 -19.94 -8.53
C LEU A 207 2.58 -19.29 -8.29
N PHE A 208 1.50 -19.87 -8.81
CA PHE A 208 0.15 -19.36 -8.59
C PHE A 208 -0.27 -19.46 -7.11
N ASP A 209 0.12 -20.53 -6.40
CA ASP A 209 -0.13 -20.66 -4.96
C ASP A 209 0.58 -19.54 -4.17
N LEU A 210 1.85 -19.27 -4.51
CA LEU A 210 2.67 -18.25 -3.86
C LEU A 210 2.20 -16.83 -4.14
N LEU A 211 1.62 -16.55 -5.32
CA LEU A 211 1.01 -15.25 -5.62
C LEU A 211 -0.23 -14.99 -4.75
N VAL A 212 -1.06 -16.02 -4.52
CA VAL A 212 -2.21 -15.96 -3.59
C VAL A 212 -1.76 -15.95 -2.12
N GLU A 213 -0.61 -16.54 -1.79
CA GLU A 213 -0.02 -16.39 -0.45
C GLU A 213 0.53 -14.97 -0.23
N HIS A 214 1.12 -14.37 -1.28
CA HIS A 214 1.62 -13.01 -1.27
C HIS A 214 0.49 -11.98 -1.14
N SER A 215 -0.66 -12.18 -1.80
CA SER A 215 -1.78 -11.22 -1.73
C SER A 215 -2.31 -11.04 -0.31
N ARG A 216 -2.12 -12.06 0.54
CA ARG A 216 -2.58 -12.21 1.93
C ARG A 216 -1.53 -11.93 3.00
N THR A 217 -0.30 -11.55 2.62
CA THR A 217 0.81 -11.36 3.56
C THR A 217 1.23 -9.89 3.63
N THR A 218 1.42 -9.38 4.85
CA THR A 218 1.93 -8.03 5.14
C THR A 218 3.24 -8.03 5.95
N ASP A 219 3.60 -9.15 6.59
CA ASP A 219 4.88 -9.31 7.29
C ASP A 219 6.06 -9.36 6.30
N LEU A 220 7.07 -8.52 6.52
CA LEU A 220 8.22 -8.38 5.64
C LEU A 220 9.09 -9.64 5.57
N ALA A 221 9.23 -10.39 6.66
CA ALA A 221 10.06 -11.60 6.70
C ALA A 221 9.44 -12.72 5.86
N LYS A 222 8.18 -13.08 6.13
CA LYS A 222 7.41 -14.03 5.35
C LYS A 222 7.28 -13.61 3.88
N THR A 223 7.12 -12.31 3.60
CA THR A 223 7.05 -11.82 2.22
C THR A 223 8.39 -12.03 1.49
N LYS A 224 9.56 -11.93 2.16
CA LYS A 224 10.86 -12.32 1.56
C LYS A 224 10.88 -13.81 1.20
N THR A 225 10.46 -14.68 2.11
CA THR A 225 10.42 -16.14 1.87
C THR A 225 9.50 -16.49 0.69
N ILE A 226 8.32 -15.86 0.61
CA ILE A 226 7.38 -16.02 -0.52
C ILE A 226 8.02 -15.54 -1.84
N LEU A 227 8.70 -14.39 -1.84
CA LEU A 227 9.36 -13.85 -3.04
C LEU A 227 10.53 -14.72 -3.52
N LEU A 228 11.35 -15.27 -2.62
CA LEU A 228 12.36 -16.27 -2.97
C LEU A 228 11.72 -17.51 -3.60
N GLY A 229 10.59 -17.98 -3.03
CA GLY A 229 9.78 -19.05 -3.61
C GLY A 229 9.26 -18.73 -5.01
N ILE A 230 8.79 -17.50 -5.26
CA ILE A 230 8.30 -17.04 -6.58
C ILE A 230 9.44 -17.06 -7.60
N ILE A 231 10.62 -16.54 -7.24
CA ILE A 231 11.81 -16.54 -8.10
C ILE A 231 12.22 -17.98 -8.46
N ARG A 232 12.16 -18.89 -7.48
CA ARG A 232 12.46 -20.31 -7.69
C ARG A 232 11.42 -21.01 -8.58
N ALA A 233 10.14 -20.77 -8.36
CA ALA A 233 9.07 -21.33 -9.17
C ALA A 233 9.15 -20.83 -10.63
N VAL A 234 9.36 -19.53 -10.86
CA VAL A 234 9.64 -18.98 -12.20
C VAL A 234 10.88 -19.62 -12.82
N THR A 235 11.93 -19.89 -12.02
CA THR A 235 13.13 -20.59 -12.50
C THR A 235 12.86 -22.04 -12.91
N GLY A 236 12.00 -22.75 -12.17
CA GLY A 236 11.55 -24.10 -12.51
C GLY A 236 10.76 -24.12 -13.82
N VAL A 237 9.81 -23.20 -13.99
CA VAL A 237 9.04 -23.02 -15.23
C VAL A 237 9.96 -22.70 -16.41
N LEU A 238 10.90 -21.77 -16.26
CA LEU A 238 11.86 -21.41 -17.32
C LEU A 238 12.84 -22.54 -17.68
N LYS A 239 13.03 -23.54 -16.80
CA LYS A 239 13.80 -24.75 -17.08
C LYS A 239 12.95 -25.89 -17.70
N GLN A 240 11.63 -25.73 -17.78
CA GLN A 240 10.68 -26.69 -18.39
C GLN A 240 10.10 -26.20 -19.73
N VAL A 241 9.88 -24.89 -19.89
CA VAL A 241 9.30 -24.32 -21.11
C VAL A 241 10.24 -24.48 -22.31
N THR A 242 9.73 -24.98 -23.43
CA THR A 242 10.48 -25.01 -24.70
C THR A 242 10.66 -23.61 -25.26
N GLU A 243 11.60 -23.44 -26.18
CA GLU A 243 11.83 -22.14 -26.86
C GLU A 243 10.60 -21.70 -27.65
N GLU A 244 9.90 -22.66 -28.26
CA GLU A 244 8.67 -22.48 -29.02
C GLU A 244 7.50 -22.02 -28.13
N ASP A 245 7.32 -22.64 -26.96
CA ASP A 245 6.25 -22.30 -26.01
C ASP A 245 6.53 -21.02 -25.19
N ARG A 246 7.79 -20.54 -25.17
CA ARG A 246 8.24 -19.42 -24.32
C ARG A 246 7.44 -18.13 -24.59
N GLY A 247 7.03 -17.90 -25.83
CA GLY A 247 6.17 -16.77 -26.20
C GLY A 247 4.79 -16.83 -25.55
N ALA A 248 4.13 -18.00 -25.61
CA ALA A 248 2.83 -18.22 -24.98
C ALA A 248 2.90 -18.13 -23.45
N TRP A 249 4.02 -18.56 -22.85
CA TRP A 249 4.28 -18.36 -21.42
C TRP A 249 4.38 -16.88 -21.05
N PHE A 250 5.13 -16.06 -21.81
CA PHE A 250 5.23 -14.62 -21.54
C PHE A 250 3.91 -13.87 -21.76
N GLU A 251 3.09 -14.26 -22.74
CA GLU A 251 1.74 -13.72 -22.91
C GLU A 251 0.85 -14.07 -21.71
N LEU A 252 0.85 -15.33 -21.27
CA LEU A 252 0.09 -15.78 -20.10
C LEU A 252 0.47 -15.02 -18.82
N VAL A 253 1.76 -14.81 -18.56
CA VAL A 253 2.23 -13.98 -17.44
C VAL A 253 1.72 -12.55 -17.57
N SER A 254 1.84 -11.97 -18.77
CA SER A 254 1.41 -10.58 -19.04
C SER A 254 -0.09 -10.37 -18.83
N VAL A 255 -0.93 -11.34 -19.22
CA VAL A 255 -2.39 -11.33 -18.99
C VAL A 255 -2.72 -11.54 -17.51
N THR A 256 -2.04 -12.47 -16.83
CA THR A 256 -2.23 -12.72 -15.39
C THR A 256 -1.89 -11.48 -14.57
N GLN A 257 -0.86 -10.74 -14.97
CA GLN A 257 -0.48 -9.46 -14.36
C GLN A 257 -1.49 -8.35 -14.61
N GLU A 258 -2.06 -8.27 -15.82
CA GLU A 258 -3.05 -7.23 -16.15
C GLU A 258 -4.37 -7.44 -15.37
N ARG A 259 -4.82 -8.69 -15.20
CA ARG A 259 -5.99 -9.01 -14.37
C ARG A 259 -5.77 -8.66 -12.89
N ASN A 260 -4.55 -8.82 -12.39
CA ASN A 260 -4.18 -8.59 -11.00
C ASN A 260 -3.41 -7.27 -10.78
N LEU A 261 -3.59 -6.28 -11.66
CA LEU A 261 -2.75 -5.08 -11.74
C LEU A 261 -2.65 -4.30 -10.41
N HIS A 262 -3.74 -4.27 -9.63
CA HIS A 262 -3.77 -3.62 -8.32
C HIS A 262 -2.92 -4.33 -7.27
N HIS A 263 -2.92 -5.67 -7.24
CA HIS A 263 -2.02 -6.46 -6.40
C HIS A 263 -0.56 -6.22 -6.78
N PHE A 264 -0.21 -6.31 -8.07
CA PHE A 264 1.16 -6.09 -8.52
C PHE A 264 1.67 -4.66 -8.21
N ARG A 265 0.81 -3.64 -8.31
CA ARG A 265 1.13 -2.27 -7.90
C ARG A 265 1.36 -2.15 -6.39
N TYR A 266 0.45 -2.68 -5.56
CA TYR A 266 0.61 -2.70 -4.10
C TYR A 266 1.90 -3.40 -3.69
N ILE A 267 2.18 -4.58 -4.26
CA ILE A 267 3.36 -5.39 -3.96
C ILE A 267 4.64 -4.63 -4.34
N THR A 268 4.68 -4.02 -5.54
CA THR A 268 5.82 -3.22 -6.00
C THR A 268 6.03 -1.97 -5.13
N GLN A 269 4.95 -1.34 -4.65
CA GLN A 269 5.02 -0.18 -3.76
C GLN A 269 5.51 -0.56 -2.36
N PHE A 270 4.98 -1.64 -1.77
CA PHE A 270 5.41 -2.16 -0.46
C PHE A 270 6.91 -2.50 -0.44
N TRP A 271 7.38 -3.24 -1.44
CA TRP A 271 8.82 -3.50 -1.57
C TRP A 271 9.61 -2.25 -1.92
N GLY A 272 9.03 -1.35 -2.71
CA GLY A 272 9.64 -0.10 -3.14
C GLY A 272 9.92 0.89 -2.01
N THR A 273 9.15 0.83 -0.91
CA THR A 273 9.40 1.59 0.33
C THR A 273 10.26 0.83 1.34
N ALA A 274 10.14 -0.50 1.42
CA ALA A 274 10.90 -1.34 2.35
C ALA A 274 12.37 -1.55 1.96
N LEU A 275 12.73 -1.35 0.68
CA LEU A 275 14.08 -1.56 0.14
C LEU A 275 14.59 -0.26 -0.48
N PRO A 276 15.76 0.28 -0.10
CA PRO A 276 16.28 1.52 -0.67
C PRO A 276 16.64 1.35 -2.16
N PRO A 277 16.56 2.42 -2.98
CA PRO A 277 17.07 2.40 -4.35
C PRO A 277 18.60 2.26 -4.34
N VAL A 278 19.15 1.61 -5.37
CA VAL A 278 20.60 1.48 -5.53
C VAL A 278 21.16 2.77 -6.14
N ALA A 279 22.08 3.42 -5.43
CA ALA A 279 22.74 4.64 -5.90
C ALA A 279 23.62 4.35 -7.15
N PRO A 280 23.69 5.26 -8.14
CA PRO A 280 24.62 5.14 -9.25
C PRO A 280 26.07 5.05 -8.79
N PHE A 281 26.87 4.27 -9.52
CA PHE A 281 28.30 4.06 -9.26
C PHE A 281 29.09 4.03 -10.58
N GLU A 282 30.42 4.07 -10.49
CA GLU A 282 31.30 4.02 -11.66
C GLU A 282 31.31 2.63 -12.29
N ILE A 283 30.87 2.54 -13.55
CA ILE A 283 30.81 1.28 -14.30
C ILE A 283 32.24 0.88 -14.71
N ASN A 284 32.80 -0.13 -14.05
CA ASN A 284 34.09 -0.71 -14.42
C ASN A 284 33.92 -1.76 -15.53
N PRO A 285 34.30 -1.49 -16.80
CA PRO A 285 34.05 -2.39 -17.93
C PRO A 285 34.87 -3.68 -17.89
N MET A 286 35.75 -3.87 -16.90
CA MET A 286 36.55 -5.09 -16.72
C MET A 286 35.81 -6.19 -15.95
N THR A 287 34.68 -5.91 -15.30
CA THR A 287 33.90 -6.94 -14.58
C THR A 287 32.78 -7.52 -15.45
N PRO A 288 32.47 -8.83 -15.37
CA PRO A 288 31.42 -9.45 -16.18
C PRO A 288 30.03 -8.84 -15.94
N ALA A 289 29.71 -8.48 -14.70
CA ALA A 289 28.44 -7.86 -14.35
C ALA A 289 28.27 -6.49 -15.03
N HIS A 290 29.32 -5.67 -15.10
CA HIS A 290 29.28 -4.39 -15.79
C HIS A 290 29.27 -4.51 -17.31
N GLN A 291 29.94 -5.51 -17.88
CA GLN A 291 29.86 -5.79 -19.32
C GLN A 291 28.42 -6.12 -19.74
N LEU A 292 27.70 -6.92 -18.93
CA LEU A 292 26.31 -7.26 -19.19
C LEU A 292 25.37 -6.04 -19.09
N ILE A 293 25.52 -5.16 -18.10
CA ILE A 293 24.63 -3.97 -18.05
C ILE A 293 24.91 -3.00 -19.21
N LEU A 294 26.16 -2.87 -19.65
CA LEU A 294 26.51 -2.08 -20.84
C LEU A 294 25.91 -2.68 -22.12
N MET A 295 25.85 -4.02 -22.23
CA MET A 295 25.24 -4.71 -23.36
C MET A 295 23.71 -4.60 -23.35
N TYR A 296 23.05 -4.81 -22.21
CA TYR A 296 21.58 -4.85 -22.13
C TYR A 296 20.90 -3.49 -21.99
N LYS A 297 21.56 -2.45 -21.46
CA LYS A 297 21.00 -1.08 -21.42
C LYS A 297 20.43 -0.60 -22.76
N PRO A 298 21.17 -0.63 -23.89
CA PRO A 298 20.63 -0.23 -25.18
C PRO A 298 19.59 -1.20 -25.76
N LEU A 299 19.46 -2.43 -25.22
CA LEU A 299 18.42 -3.38 -25.63
C LEU A 299 17.10 -3.10 -24.91
N PHE A 300 17.12 -2.89 -23.58
CA PHE A 300 15.93 -2.47 -22.84
C PHE A 300 15.41 -1.09 -23.32
N LEU A 301 16.30 -0.15 -23.65
CA LEU A 301 15.91 1.16 -24.19
C LEU A 301 15.37 1.13 -25.63
N ARG A 302 15.43 0.00 -26.34
CA ARG A 302 14.72 -0.19 -27.63
C ARG A 302 13.25 -0.56 -27.45
N ILE A 303 12.83 -0.99 -26.26
CA ILE A 303 11.42 -1.28 -25.98
C ILE A 303 10.67 0.06 -25.87
N PRO A 304 9.62 0.31 -26.69
CA PRO A 304 8.97 1.63 -26.77
C PRO A 304 8.50 2.19 -25.43
N SER A 305 7.91 1.36 -24.57
CA SER A 305 7.46 1.76 -23.23
C SER A 305 8.59 2.14 -22.26
N LEU A 306 9.82 1.65 -22.50
CA LEU A 306 10.98 1.87 -21.61
C LEU A 306 11.91 2.98 -22.11
N ALA A 307 11.88 3.32 -23.40
CA ALA A 307 12.71 4.37 -24.00
C ALA A 307 12.55 5.75 -23.33
N ALA A 308 11.37 6.05 -22.77
CA ALA A 308 11.06 7.29 -22.08
C ALA A 308 11.47 7.32 -20.58
N VAL A 309 11.88 6.18 -20.01
CA VAL A 309 12.17 6.02 -18.57
C VAL A 309 13.58 5.43 -18.31
N PRO A 310 14.66 6.04 -18.84
CA PRO A 310 16.01 5.48 -18.74
C PRO A 310 16.54 5.36 -17.30
N HIS A 311 16.04 6.18 -16.37
CA HIS A 311 16.39 6.09 -14.95
C HIS A 311 15.88 4.79 -14.30
N GLU A 312 14.77 4.23 -14.78
CA GLU A 312 14.21 2.96 -14.30
C GLU A 312 15.05 1.77 -14.80
N VAL A 313 15.48 1.84 -16.06
CA VAL A 313 16.43 0.89 -16.66
C VAL A 313 17.76 0.94 -15.91
N ASP A 314 18.26 2.14 -15.59
CA ASP A 314 19.51 2.31 -14.86
C ASP A 314 19.44 1.83 -13.40
N GLU A 315 18.34 2.10 -12.67
CA GLU A 315 18.16 1.57 -11.31
C GLU A 315 18.11 0.03 -11.29
N PHE A 316 17.40 -0.57 -12.25
CA PHE A 316 17.37 -2.02 -12.45
C PHE A 316 18.77 -2.60 -12.69
N LEU A 317 19.53 -2.01 -13.59
CA LEU A 317 20.85 -2.50 -13.97
C LEU A 317 21.91 -2.28 -12.88
N PHE A 318 21.90 -1.14 -12.17
CA PHE A 318 22.77 -0.94 -11.01
C PHE A 318 22.44 -1.93 -9.88
N ALA A 319 21.15 -2.20 -9.62
CA ALA A 319 20.76 -3.24 -8.67
C ALA A 319 21.20 -4.64 -9.12
N TRP A 320 21.12 -4.96 -10.41
CA TRP A 320 21.57 -6.24 -10.98
C TRP A 320 23.08 -6.47 -10.77
N ALA A 321 23.91 -5.51 -11.20
CA ALA A 321 25.35 -5.62 -11.04
C ALA A 321 25.76 -5.67 -9.56
N ARG A 322 25.20 -4.77 -8.72
CA ARG A 322 25.50 -4.72 -7.29
C ARG A 322 25.11 -6.01 -6.56
N ALA A 323 23.96 -6.61 -6.88
CA ALA A 323 23.53 -7.88 -6.31
C ALA A 323 24.52 -9.01 -6.59
N LEU A 324 25.09 -9.06 -7.80
CA LEU A 324 25.98 -10.14 -8.22
C LEU A 324 27.43 -9.95 -7.79
N GLU A 325 27.98 -8.73 -7.88
CA GLU A 325 29.36 -8.44 -7.49
C GLU A 325 29.57 -8.55 -5.97
N HIS A 326 28.62 -8.07 -5.18
CA HIS A 326 28.72 -8.07 -3.71
C HIS A 326 27.93 -9.20 -3.04
N GLN A 327 27.19 -10.02 -3.80
CA GLN A 327 26.30 -11.07 -3.27
C GLN A 327 25.33 -10.51 -2.20
N GLU A 328 24.80 -9.30 -2.45
CA GLU A 328 24.10 -8.46 -1.48
C GLU A 328 22.58 -8.71 -1.51
N SER A 329 22.03 -9.15 -0.37
CA SER A 329 20.61 -9.49 -0.21
C SER A 329 19.66 -8.36 -0.59
N GLN A 330 19.92 -7.14 -0.12
CA GLN A 330 19.06 -5.97 -0.36
C GLN A 330 18.99 -5.63 -1.85
N SER A 331 20.15 -5.56 -2.53
CA SER A 331 20.23 -5.38 -3.98
C SER A 331 19.49 -6.50 -4.74
N PHE A 332 19.61 -7.78 -4.34
CA PHE A 332 18.90 -8.88 -5.00
C PHE A 332 17.37 -8.78 -4.88
N PHE A 333 16.86 -8.39 -3.71
CA PHE A 333 15.43 -8.10 -3.59
C PHE A 333 15.04 -6.85 -4.39
N ARG A 334 15.87 -5.80 -4.41
CA ARG A 334 15.62 -4.57 -5.20
C ARG A 334 15.56 -4.83 -6.71
N VAL A 335 16.37 -5.75 -7.26
CA VAL A 335 16.25 -6.24 -8.65
C VAL A 335 14.81 -6.66 -8.97
N ASN A 336 14.16 -7.41 -8.08
CA ASN A 336 12.81 -7.90 -8.29
C ASN A 336 11.75 -6.79 -8.21
N VAL A 337 11.99 -5.74 -7.40
CA VAL A 337 11.19 -4.51 -7.40
C VAL A 337 11.32 -3.79 -8.73
N CYS A 338 12.54 -3.57 -9.21
CA CYS A 338 12.80 -2.86 -10.46
C CYS A 338 12.21 -3.63 -11.66
N VAL A 339 12.34 -4.96 -11.72
CA VAL A 339 11.67 -5.81 -12.72
C VAL A 339 10.15 -5.62 -12.69
N SER A 340 9.54 -5.66 -11.50
CA SER A 340 8.08 -5.51 -11.34
C SER A 340 7.63 -4.10 -11.76
N LYS A 341 8.40 -3.08 -11.41
CA LYS A 341 8.19 -1.67 -11.79
C LYS A 341 8.32 -1.45 -13.30
N MET A 342 9.32 -2.04 -13.95
CA MET A 342 9.48 -2.00 -15.41
C MET A 342 8.33 -2.71 -16.14
N VAL A 343 7.88 -3.87 -15.65
CA VAL A 343 6.71 -4.58 -16.20
C VAL A 343 5.41 -3.76 -16.08
N LEU A 344 5.26 -3.00 -15.00
CA LEU A 344 4.13 -2.08 -14.78
C LEU A 344 4.20 -0.82 -15.65
N LEU A 345 5.39 -0.43 -16.12
CA LEU A 345 5.61 0.65 -17.09
C LEU A 345 5.46 0.16 -18.54
N CYS A 346 5.77 -1.12 -18.81
CA CYS A 346 5.54 -1.76 -20.10
C CYS A 346 4.04 -1.86 -20.45
N SER A 347 3.69 -1.44 -21.66
CA SER A 347 2.43 -1.83 -22.29
C SER A 347 2.36 -3.37 -22.43
N VAL A 348 1.15 -3.94 -22.45
CA VAL A 348 0.95 -5.40 -22.55
C VAL A 348 1.68 -6.03 -23.75
N LYS A 349 1.81 -5.28 -24.87
CA LYS A 349 2.55 -5.72 -26.07
C LYS A 349 4.06 -5.76 -25.86
N ASP A 350 4.59 -4.84 -25.04
CA ASP A 350 6.02 -4.69 -24.79
C ASP A 350 6.53 -5.65 -23.70
N ARG A 351 5.65 -6.13 -22.81
CA ARG A 351 6.02 -7.04 -21.71
C ARG A 351 6.70 -8.33 -22.21
N ALA A 352 6.25 -8.91 -23.31
CA ALA A 352 6.88 -10.11 -23.88
C ALA A 352 8.34 -9.86 -24.34
N ALA A 353 8.62 -8.70 -24.94
CA ALA A 353 9.97 -8.30 -25.31
C ALA A 353 10.85 -8.04 -24.07
N PHE A 354 10.30 -7.38 -23.05
CA PHE A 354 10.98 -7.19 -21.77
C PHE A 354 11.33 -8.54 -21.09
N PHE A 355 10.37 -9.47 -21.00
CA PHE A 355 10.61 -10.78 -20.40
C PHE A 355 11.63 -11.60 -21.18
N SER A 356 11.66 -11.51 -22.51
CA SER A 356 12.69 -12.15 -23.32
C SER A 356 14.09 -11.65 -22.95
N LEU A 357 14.33 -10.33 -22.97
CA LEU A 357 15.62 -9.75 -22.61
C LEU A 357 16.00 -10.02 -21.15
N PHE A 358 15.04 -10.00 -20.23
CA PHE A 358 15.28 -10.30 -18.81
C PHE A 358 15.70 -11.76 -18.59
N VAL A 359 15.04 -12.72 -19.25
CA VAL A 359 15.40 -14.14 -19.17
C VAL A 359 16.76 -14.41 -19.83
N GLU A 360 17.05 -13.74 -20.94
CA GLU A 360 18.34 -13.81 -21.63
C GLU A 360 19.50 -13.31 -20.75
N MET A 361 19.42 -12.08 -20.23
CA MET A 361 20.43 -11.52 -19.31
C MET A 361 20.56 -12.34 -18.01
N ARG A 362 19.47 -12.97 -17.55
CA ARG A 362 19.50 -13.88 -16.40
C ARG A 362 20.16 -15.23 -16.73
N GLY A 363 20.11 -15.67 -17.98
CA GLY A 363 20.79 -16.88 -18.46
C GLY A 363 22.31 -16.75 -18.36
N GLU A 364 22.85 -15.64 -18.84
CA GLU A 364 24.31 -15.34 -18.82
C GLU A 364 24.93 -15.47 -17.41
N ASN A 365 24.24 -14.98 -16.38
CA ASN A 365 24.66 -15.09 -14.97
C ASN A 365 23.93 -16.19 -14.19
N GLY A 366 23.43 -17.22 -14.87
CA GLY A 366 22.49 -18.18 -14.30
C GLY A 366 23.01 -18.95 -13.09
N ARG A 367 24.32 -19.25 -13.03
CA ARG A 367 24.92 -20.00 -11.91
C ARG A 367 25.13 -19.11 -10.68
N GLU A 368 25.49 -17.86 -10.93
CA GLU A 368 25.78 -16.83 -9.96
C GLU A 368 24.47 -16.38 -9.28
N VAL A 369 23.39 -16.26 -10.07
CA VAL A 369 22.01 -16.10 -9.59
C VAL A 369 21.51 -17.32 -8.81
N ASP A 370 21.67 -18.55 -9.33
CA ASP A 370 21.25 -19.76 -8.61
C ASP A 370 22.10 -20.02 -7.34
N ALA A 371 23.33 -19.49 -7.25
CA ALA A 371 24.15 -19.52 -6.03
C ALA A 371 23.67 -18.49 -4.99
N LEU A 372 23.43 -17.25 -5.41
CA LEU A 372 22.91 -16.19 -4.55
C LEU A 372 21.50 -16.54 -4.01
N LEU A 373 20.63 -17.11 -4.84
CA LEU A 373 19.31 -17.60 -4.42
C LEU A 373 19.43 -18.62 -3.26
N ARG A 374 20.30 -19.63 -3.40
CA ARG A 374 20.54 -20.64 -2.34
C ARG A 374 21.11 -20.04 -1.06
N LYS A 375 22.00 -19.04 -1.16
CA LYS A 375 22.53 -18.30 0.00
C LYS A 375 21.41 -17.57 0.75
N LEU A 376 20.46 -16.96 0.03
CA LEU A 376 19.35 -16.22 0.62
C LEU A 376 18.23 -17.13 1.15
N GLU A 377 18.02 -18.30 0.55
CA GLU A 377 17.15 -19.34 1.10
C GLU A 377 17.66 -19.87 2.44
N ALA A 378 18.97 -20.17 2.55
CA ALA A 378 19.59 -20.60 3.80
C ALA A 378 19.46 -19.54 4.90
N ALA A 379 19.82 -18.28 4.60
CA ALA A 379 19.68 -17.15 5.51
C ALA A 379 18.22 -16.65 5.73
N SER A 380 17.22 -17.42 5.28
CA SER A 380 15.79 -17.24 5.59
C SER A 380 15.23 -18.40 6.42
N LEU A 381 16.08 -19.33 6.87
CA LEU A 381 15.76 -20.48 7.72
C LEU A 381 16.52 -20.43 9.07
N GLU A 382 17.32 -19.39 9.28
CA GLU A 382 18.03 -19.01 10.51
C GLU A 382 17.30 -17.83 11.20
#